data_AF-E8Z760-F1
#
_entry.id   AF-E8Z760-F1
#
_cell.length_a   1.000
_cell.length_b   1.000
_cell.length_c   1.000
_cell.angle_alpha   90.00
_cell.angle_beta   90.00
_cell.angle_gamma   90.00
#
_symmetry.space_group_name_H-M   'P 1'
#
loop_
_entity.id
_entity.type
_entity.pdbx_description
1 polymer ?
#
loop_
_entity_poly.entity_id
_entity_poly.type
_entity_poly.pdbx_seq_one_letter_code
_entity_poly.pdbx_strand_id
1 'polypeptide(L)'
;MEEAGFPSSHLEPSIRNSALCDFLTRAFADLITGGSGTNWTKSVNGGGGWSASKGGNMEIDAPGQFVLPRTSVVATSTYVEVRLLVSLPAHGRTIEGYRAAEIIGRGLIPAVEQSLFFSAVDQDLLWKHIQSVEDQEFCRSKLASLGLVGFVANGSVLPRKSGVDDRPMTSADDPNLVDFISPESLQVRMTLPHAGQIEGMGIKKGITL
;
A
#
# COMPACT_ATOMS: atom_id res chain seq x y z
N MET A 1 -14.73 -5.07 -14.34
CA MET A 1 -13.74 -6.17 -14.27
C MET A 1 -13.39 -6.62 -15.66
N GLU A 2 -14.38 -6.83 -16.55
CA GLU A 2 -14.14 -7.04 -17.99
C GLU A 2 -13.26 -5.93 -18.60
N GLU A 3 -13.58 -4.66 -18.32
CA GLU A 3 -12.75 -3.53 -18.80
C GLU A 3 -11.42 -3.38 -18.04
N ALA A 4 -11.44 -3.55 -16.70
CA ALA A 4 -10.25 -3.40 -15.87
C ALA A 4 -9.18 -4.49 -16.13
N GLY A 5 -9.60 -5.66 -16.62
CA GLY A 5 -8.69 -6.71 -17.11
C GLY A 5 -7.94 -7.51 -16.04
N PHE A 6 -8.25 -7.35 -14.75
CA PHE A 6 -7.58 -8.13 -13.70
C PHE A 6 -8.04 -9.60 -13.74
N PRO A 7 -7.10 -10.57 -13.71
CA PRO A 7 -7.43 -11.99 -13.61
C PRO A 7 -8.28 -12.32 -12.37
N SER A 8 -9.23 -13.25 -12.50
CA SER A 8 -10.03 -13.74 -11.36
C SER A 8 -9.16 -14.35 -10.26
N SER A 9 -7.99 -14.88 -10.61
CA SER A 9 -7.00 -15.39 -9.66
C SER A 9 -6.40 -14.32 -8.75
N HIS A 10 -6.56 -13.03 -9.05
CA HIS A 10 -6.18 -11.92 -8.15
C HIS A 10 -7.32 -11.52 -7.19
N LEU A 11 -8.55 -11.96 -7.47
CA LEU A 11 -9.71 -11.70 -6.62
C LEU A 11 -9.94 -12.81 -5.60
N GLU A 12 -9.48 -14.03 -5.89
CA GLU A 12 -9.69 -15.19 -5.03
C GLU A 12 -8.37 -15.93 -4.74
N PRO A 13 -8.11 -16.34 -3.49
CA PRO A 13 -8.93 -16.12 -2.29
C PRO A 13 -8.95 -14.64 -1.82
N SER A 14 -9.81 -14.31 -0.85
CA SER A 14 -10.01 -12.94 -0.33
C SER A 14 -8.73 -12.20 0.10
N ILE A 15 -7.69 -12.93 0.52
CA ILE A 15 -6.38 -12.34 0.85
C ILE A 15 -5.69 -11.73 -0.39
N ARG A 16 -5.86 -12.33 -1.58
CA ARG A 16 -5.39 -11.76 -2.84
C ARG A 16 -6.17 -10.52 -3.23
N ASN A 17 -7.50 -10.53 -3.04
CA ASN A 17 -8.31 -9.34 -3.28
C ASN A 17 -7.88 -8.17 -2.38
N SER A 18 -7.57 -8.46 -1.10
CA SER A 18 -7.08 -7.47 -0.16
C SER A 18 -5.73 -6.90 -0.61
N ALA A 19 -4.80 -7.74 -1.07
CA ALA A 19 -3.51 -7.32 -1.60
C ALA A 19 -3.64 -6.54 -2.92
N LEU A 20 -4.53 -6.96 -3.82
CA LEU A 20 -4.85 -6.23 -5.05
C LEU A 20 -5.38 -4.83 -4.71
N CYS A 21 -6.40 -4.72 -3.86
CA CYS A 21 -6.97 -3.43 -3.48
C CYS A 21 -5.95 -2.52 -2.80
N ASP A 22 -5.08 -3.05 -1.93
CA ASP A 22 -4.00 -2.29 -1.30
C ASP A 22 -3.00 -1.76 -2.34
N PHE A 23 -2.55 -2.62 -3.27
CA PHE A 23 -1.66 -2.22 -4.36
C PHE A 23 -2.26 -1.12 -5.24
N LEU A 24 -3.50 -1.28 -5.69
CA LEU A 24 -4.19 -0.28 -6.51
C LEU A 24 -4.38 1.03 -5.76
N THR A 25 -4.66 0.98 -4.46
CA THR A 25 -4.76 2.18 -3.62
C THR A 25 -3.43 2.93 -3.58
N ARG A 26 -2.30 2.24 -3.40
CA ARG A 26 -0.96 2.85 -3.42
C ARG A 26 -0.65 3.47 -4.77
N ALA A 27 -0.86 2.73 -5.85
CA ALA A 27 -0.63 3.23 -7.21
C ALA A 27 -1.47 4.48 -7.52
N PHE A 28 -2.76 4.46 -7.16
CA PHE A 28 -3.63 5.61 -7.33
C PHE A 28 -3.21 6.80 -6.46
N ALA A 29 -2.88 6.57 -5.18
CA ALA A 29 -2.42 7.59 -4.26
C ALA A 29 -1.15 8.29 -4.76
N ASP A 30 -0.18 7.54 -5.27
CA ASP A 30 1.06 8.07 -5.83
C ASP A 30 0.78 8.97 -7.05
N LEU A 31 -0.16 8.60 -7.91
CA LEU A 31 -0.55 9.38 -9.09
C LEU A 31 -1.25 10.69 -8.70
N ILE A 32 -2.19 10.68 -7.76
CA ILE A 32 -2.93 11.90 -7.38
C ILE A 32 -2.11 12.87 -6.50
N THR A 33 -1.13 12.36 -5.76
CA THR A 33 -0.21 13.18 -4.94
C THR A 33 1.00 13.69 -5.72
N GLY A 34 1.06 13.40 -7.02
CA GLY A 34 1.93 14.06 -7.99
C GLY A 34 3.18 13.30 -8.38
N GLY A 35 3.21 11.98 -8.25
CA GLY A 35 4.31 11.06 -8.62
C GLY A 35 5.42 11.67 -9.52
N SER A 36 5.36 11.42 -10.83
CA SER A 36 6.30 11.95 -11.84
C SER A 36 5.79 13.20 -12.59
N GLY A 37 4.65 13.78 -12.19
CA GLY A 37 4.04 14.91 -12.87
C GLY A 37 2.95 15.58 -12.03
N THR A 38 3.14 16.88 -11.78
CA THR A 38 2.17 17.83 -11.21
C THR A 38 1.47 17.37 -9.93
N ASN A 39 2.00 17.79 -8.78
CA ASN A 39 1.30 17.64 -7.51
C ASN A 39 0.08 18.58 -7.47
N TRP A 40 -1.11 18.03 -7.76
CA TRP A 40 -2.41 18.72 -7.69
C TRP A 40 -2.71 19.25 -6.28
N THR A 41 -2.17 18.60 -5.23
CA THR A 41 -2.25 19.06 -3.84
C THR A 41 -1.35 20.28 -3.55
N LYS A 42 -0.27 20.52 -4.32
CA LYS A 42 0.62 21.69 -4.17
C LYS A 42 0.15 22.92 -4.92
N SER A 43 -0.88 22.83 -5.76
CA SER A 43 -1.49 24.00 -6.41
C SER A 43 -2.16 24.96 -5.39
N VAL A 44 -2.11 24.64 -4.09
CA VAL A 44 -2.80 25.38 -3.02
C VAL A 44 -2.02 25.51 -1.71
N ASN A 45 -0.69 25.36 -1.71
CA ASN A 45 0.11 25.84 -0.59
C ASN A 45 0.07 27.38 -0.53
N GLY A 46 -1.05 27.88 -0.01
CA GLY A 46 -1.41 29.27 0.12
C GLY A 46 -0.66 29.92 1.27
N GLY A 47 0.34 30.74 0.93
CA GLY A 47 0.75 31.88 1.73
C GLY A 47 -0.16 33.11 1.55
N GLY A 48 -1.36 32.95 0.97
CA GLY A 48 -2.29 34.05 0.71
C GLY A 48 -3.48 34.03 1.66
N GLY A 49 -3.92 35.20 2.13
CA GLY A 49 -5.00 35.37 3.10
C GLY A 49 -6.39 34.88 2.65
N TRP A 50 -7.45 35.35 3.31
CA TRP A 50 -8.84 34.88 3.09
C TRP A 50 -9.31 34.89 1.62
N SER A 51 -8.73 35.75 0.76
CA SER A 51 -9.04 35.88 -0.66
C SER A 51 -8.16 35.03 -1.58
N ALA A 52 -7.31 34.12 -1.08
CA ALA A 52 -6.53 33.25 -1.95
C ALA A 52 -7.41 32.14 -2.54
N SER A 53 -7.04 31.69 -3.74
CA SER A 53 -7.63 30.50 -4.35
C SER A 53 -7.31 29.27 -3.50
N LYS A 54 -8.32 28.45 -3.20
CA LYS A 54 -8.25 27.27 -2.31
C LYS A 54 -8.90 26.06 -2.97
N GLY A 55 -8.57 24.87 -2.47
CA GLY A 55 -9.01 23.59 -3.03
C GLY A 55 -8.20 23.16 -4.27
N GLY A 56 -8.61 22.05 -4.84
CA GLY A 56 -7.97 21.37 -5.97
C GLY A 56 -7.13 20.16 -5.58
N ASN A 57 -6.98 19.90 -4.28
CA ASN A 57 -6.41 18.67 -3.75
C ASN A 57 -7.37 17.49 -3.95
N MET A 58 -6.77 16.35 -4.29
CA MET A 58 -7.39 15.04 -4.28
C MET A 58 -6.75 14.24 -3.15
N GLU A 59 -7.57 13.53 -2.38
CA GLU A 59 -7.13 12.72 -1.25
C GLU A 59 -7.80 11.36 -1.30
N ILE A 60 -7.07 10.33 -0.93
CA ILE A 60 -7.56 8.96 -0.75
C ILE A 60 -7.07 8.47 0.60
N ASP A 61 -7.82 7.57 1.23
CA ASP A 61 -7.35 6.84 2.42
C ASP A 61 -6.22 5.88 1.99
N ALA A 62 -5.01 6.45 1.91
CA ALA A 62 -3.80 5.77 1.46
C ALA A 62 -3.24 4.89 2.60
N PRO A 63 -2.85 3.64 2.29
CA PRO A 63 -2.35 2.74 3.31
C PRO A 63 -0.94 3.12 3.77
N GLY A 64 -0.69 2.97 5.07
CA GLY A 64 0.68 2.93 5.63
C GLY A 64 1.40 1.62 5.30
N GLN A 65 2.25 1.12 6.20
CA GLN A 65 3.01 -0.11 5.95
C GLN A 65 2.19 -1.42 5.98
N PHE A 66 0.94 -1.38 6.47
CA PHE A 66 0.09 -2.57 6.63
C PHE A 66 -0.89 -2.76 5.47
N VAL A 67 -1.04 -4.00 5.01
CA VAL A 67 -2.07 -4.44 4.07
C VAL A 67 -3.32 -4.84 4.85
N LEU A 68 -4.40 -4.06 4.71
CA LEU A 68 -5.68 -4.30 5.37
C LEU A 68 -6.81 -4.22 4.35
N PRO A 69 -7.91 -4.99 4.53
CA PRO A 69 -9.15 -4.75 3.81
C PRO A 69 -9.62 -3.31 4.07
N ARG A 70 -9.85 -2.54 3.00
CA ARG A 70 -10.27 -1.14 3.05
C ARG A 70 -11.35 -0.87 2.02
N THR A 71 -11.97 0.30 2.13
CA THR A 71 -12.97 0.77 1.17
C THR A 71 -12.45 1.80 0.19
N SER A 72 -11.18 2.22 0.30
CA SER A 72 -10.55 3.18 -0.62
C SER A 72 -10.47 2.65 -2.04
N VAL A 73 -10.20 1.36 -2.21
CA VAL A 73 -10.41 0.62 -3.46
C VAL A 73 -11.20 -0.65 -3.16
N VAL A 74 -12.21 -0.93 -3.98
CA VAL A 74 -13.02 -2.15 -3.93
C VAL A 74 -12.97 -2.83 -5.29
N ALA A 75 -12.46 -4.06 -5.34
CA ALA A 75 -12.47 -4.89 -6.53
C ALA A 75 -13.44 -6.05 -6.36
N THR A 76 -14.41 -6.17 -7.28
CA THR A 76 -15.37 -7.27 -7.35
C THR A 76 -15.21 -8.02 -8.66
N SER A 77 -15.93 -9.14 -8.83
CA SER A 77 -15.98 -9.83 -10.13
C SER A 77 -16.54 -8.98 -11.28
N THR A 78 -17.16 -7.83 -10.99
CA THR A 78 -17.84 -6.99 -11.99
C THR A 78 -17.19 -5.62 -12.17
N TYR A 79 -16.58 -5.03 -11.14
CA TYR A 79 -16.02 -3.67 -11.20
C TYR A 79 -14.79 -3.49 -10.31
N VAL A 80 -14.03 -2.43 -10.59
CA VAL A 80 -13.06 -1.85 -9.67
C VAL A 80 -13.54 -0.43 -9.37
N GLU A 81 -13.65 -0.09 -8.09
CA GLU A 81 -14.15 1.19 -7.61
C GLU A 81 -13.07 1.85 -6.76
N VAL A 82 -12.81 3.13 -7.01
CA VAL A 82 -11.96 3.97 -6.16
C VAL A 82 -12.83 5.01 -5.44
N ARG A 83 -12.60 5.19 -4.15
CA ARG A 83 -13.27 6.19 -3.32
C ARG A 83 -12.26 7.24 -2.87
N LEU A 84 -12.52 8.49 -3.24
CA LEU A 84 -11.62 9.61 -2.97
C LEU A 84 -12.40 10.87 -2.59
N LEU A 85 -11.69 11.81 -1.96
CA LEU A 85 -12.13 13.17 -1.74
C LEU A 85 -11.53 14.08 -2.81
N VAL A 86 -12.36 14.91 -3.43
CA VAL A 86 -11.91 16.00 -4.29
C VAL A 86 -12.41 17.31 -3.70
N SER A 87 -11.49 18.14 -3.23
CA SER A 87 -11.81 19.49 -2.79
C SER A 87 -11.95 20.37 -4.02
N LEU A 88 -13.17 20.73 -4.43
CA LEU A 88 -13.36 21.55 -5.64
C LEU A 88 -12.78 22.96 -5.45
N PRO A 89 -12.12 23.53 -6.48
CA PRO A 89 -11.45 24.81 -6.36
C PRO A 89 -12.43 25.98 -6.33
N ALA A 90 -12.10 26.98 -5.49
CA ALA A 90 -12.88 28.20 -5.36
C ALA A 90 -12.00 29.40 -4.98
N HIS A 91 -12.45 30.59 -5.39
CA HIS A 91 -11.90 31.87 -4.98
C HIS A 91 -12.89 32.57 -4.05
N GLY A 92 -12.70 32.43 -2.73
CA GLY A 92 -13.69 32.86 -1.75
C GLY A 92 -14.99 32.05 -1.87
N ARG A 93 -16.08 32.69 -2.35
CA ARG A 93 -17.38 32.04 -2.61
C ARG A 93 -17.66 31.80 -4.10
N THR A 94 -16.69 32.08 -4.97
CA THR A 94 -16.82 31.92 -6.42
C THR A 94 -16.19 30.62 -6.87
N ILE A 95 -16.93 29.79 -7.61
CA ILE A 95 -16.46 28.50 -8.13
C ILE A 95 -15.44 28.72 -9.25
N GLU A 96 -14.31 28.01 -9.22
CA GLU A 96 -13.31 28.02 -10.29
C GLU A 96 -13.54 26.86 -11.27
N GLY A 97 -14.59 26.94 -12.09
CA GLY A 97 -15.04 25.83 -12.94
C GLY A 97 -13.99 25.32 -13.94
N TYR A 98 -13.25 26.21 -14.60
CA TYR A 98 -12.17 25.81 -15.52
C TYR A 98 -11.06 25.03 -14.84
N ARG A 99 -10.70 25.43 -13.61
CA ARG A 99 -9.71 24.74 -12.81
C ARG A 99 -10.22 23.39 -12.33
N ALA A 100 -11.49 23.30 -11.95
CA ALA A 100 -12.13 22.04 -11.59
C ALA A 100 -12.08 21.04 -12.77
N ALA A 101 -12.39 21.51 -13.99
CA ALA A 101 -12.28 20.72 -15.20
C ALA A 101 -10.83 20.28 -15.49
N GLU A 102 -9.84 21.12 -15.17
CA GLU A 102 -8.42 20.76 -15.30
C GLU A 102 -8.02 19.67 -14.30
N ILE A 103 -8.38 19.80 -13.02
CA ILE A 103 -8.08 18.79 -11.98
C ILE A 103 -8.70 17.44 -12.34
N ILE A 104 -9.96 17.44 -12.77
CA ILE A 104 -10.65 16.21 -13.15
C ILE A 104 -10.05 15.64 -14.43
N GLY A 105 -9.97 16.46 -15.49
CA GLY A 105 -9.59 16.00 -16.82
C GLY A 105 -8.10 15.65 -16.98
N ARG A 106 -7.21 16.37 -16.29
CA ARG A 106 -5.75 16.19 -16.40
C ARG A 106 -5.12 15.54 -15.17
N GLY A 107 -5.84 15.46 -14.05
CA GLY A 107 -5.41 14.77 -12.85
C GLY A 107 -6.12 13.45 -12.64
N LEU A 108 -7.43 13.50 -12.35
CA LEU A 108 -8.21 12.33 -11.96
C LEU A 108 -8.32 11.27 -13.07
N ILE A 109 -8.68 11.66 -14.29
CA ILE A 109 -8.87 10.70 -15.40
C ILE A 109 -7.57 9.94 -15.68
N PRO A 110 -6.40 10.60 -15.88
CA PRO A 110 -5.15 9.87 -16.07
C PRO A 110 -4.76 8.99 -14.88
N ALA A 111 -5.07 9.40 -13.65
CA ALA A 111 -4.78 8.58 -12.46
C ALA A 111 -5.60 7.28 -12.47
N VAL A 112 -6.87 7.34 -12.85
CA VAL A 112 -7.74 6.17 -13.04
C VAL A 112 -7.18 5.26 -14.14
N GLU A 113 -6.90 5.81 -15.32
CA GLU A 113 -6.41 5.05 -16.48
C GLU A 113 -5.07 4.35 -16.20
N GLN A 114 -4.18 4.97 -15.41
CA GLN A 114 -2.85 4.44 -15.11
C GLN A 114 -2.78 3.49 -13.93
N SER A 115 -3.81 3.41 -13.07
CA SER A 115 -3.78 2.57 -11.87
C SER A 115 -4.88 1.53 -11.76
N LEU A 116 -6.04 1.72 -12.40
CA LEU A 116 -7.19 0.82 -12.22
C LEU A 116 -7.36 -0.18 -13.37
N PHE A 117 -6.38 -0.27 -14.27
CA PHE A 117 -6.36 -1.22 -15.38
C PHE A 117 -5.14 -2.12 -15.31
N PHE A 118 -5.35 -3.43 -15.48
CA PHE A 118 -4.28 -4.43 -15.41
C PHE A 118 -3.17 -4.23 -16.44
N SER A 119 -3.52 -3.69 -17.62
CA SER A 119 -2.55 -3.34 -18.67
C SER A 119 -1.70 -2.11 -18.34
N ALA A 120 -2.14 -1.28 -17.39
CA ALA A 120 -1.48 -0.02 -17.04
C ALA A 120 -0.57 -0.14 -15.82
N VAL A 121 -0.80 -1.12 -14.95
CA VAL A 121 0.02 -1.37 -13.77
C VAL A 121 1.23 -2.25 -14.07
N ASP A 122 2.29 -2.11 -13.26
CA ASP A 122 3.41 -3.05 -13.27
C ASP A 122 2.94 -4.42 -12.75
N GLN A 123 2.75 -5.36 -13.67
CA GLN A 123 2.20 -6.69 -13.40
C GLN A 123 3.15 -7.54 -12.55
N ASP A 124 4.46 -7.38 -12.73
CA ASP A 124 5.46 -8.11 -11.95
C ASP A 124 5.49 -7.60 -10.51
N LEU A 125 5.40 -6.28 -10.32
CA LEU A 125 5.32 -5.67 -9.00
C LEU A 125 4.01 -6.02 -8.29
N LEU A 126 2.88 -5.97 -9.00
CA LEU A 126 1.57 -6.39 -8.49
C LEU A 126 1.62 -7.85 -8.04
N TRP A 127 2.16 -8.74 -8.87
CA TRP A 127 2.22 -10.16 -8.53
C TRP A 127 3.11 -10.43 -7.33
N LYS A 128 4.29 -9.79 -7.25
CA LYS A 128 5.17 -9.86 -6.07
C LYS A 128 4.48 -9.36 -4.80
N HIS A 129 3.69 -8.29 -4.91
CA HIS A 129 2.92 -7.75 -3.77
C HIS A 129 1.89 -8.77 -3.28
N ILE A 130 1.11 -9.36 -4.18
CA ILE A 130 0.13 -10.40 -3.83
C ILE A 130 0.81 -11.60 -3.18
N GLN A 131 1.88 -12.13 -3.79
CA GLN A 131 2.63 -13.27 -3.27
C GLN A 131 3.17 -13.01 -1.87
N SER A 132 3.70 -11.82 -1.60
CA SER A 132 4.20 -11.45 -0.29
C SER A 132 3.12 -11.46 0.78
N VAL A 133 1.92 -10.98 0.47
CA VAL A 133 0.78 -10.97 1.41
C VAL A 133 0.26 -12.38 1.65
N GLU A 134 0.17 -13.21 0.60
CA GLU A 134 -0.21 -14.62 0.73
C GLU A 134 0.78 -15.41 1.58
N ASP A 135 2.08 -15.22 1.38
CA ASP A 135 3.12 -15.84 2.19
C ASP A 135 3.03 -15.46 3.66
N GLN A 136 2.74 -14.19 3.96
CA GLN A 136 2.54 -13.72 5.33
C GLN A 136 1.32 -14.35 5.98
N GLU A 137 0.20 -14.46 5.26
CA GLU A 137 -1.01 -15.10 5.76
C GLU A 137 -0.82 -16.60 5.96
N PHE A 138 -0.16 -17.26 5.00
CA PHE A 138 0.22 -18.67 5.13
C PHE A 138 1.11 -18.87 6.36
N CYS A 139 2.15 -18.05 6.55
CA CYS A 139 3.04 -18.12 7.69
C CYS A 139 2.28 -18.02 9.01
N ARG A 140 1.40 -17.03 9.13
CA ARG A 140 0.54 -16.83 10.30
C ARG A 140 -0.37 -18.03 10.57
N SER A 141 -0.97 -18.61 9.52
CA SER A 141 -1.83 -19.79 9.64
C SER A 141 -1.11 -21.04 10.16
N LYS A 142 0.21 -21.15 9.93
CA LYS A 142 1.01 -22.30 10.36
C LYS A 142 1.50 -22.24 11.79
N LEU A 143 1.58 -21.04 12.39
CA LEU A 143 2.13 -20.85 13.75
C LEU A 143 1.53 -21.82 14.77
N ALA A 144 0.20 -21.90 14.85
CA ALA A 144 -0.48 -22.73 15.83
C ALA A 144 -0.16 -24.22 15.69
N SER A 145 -0.09 -24.73 14.45
CA SER A 145 0.24 -26.13 14.15
C SER A 145 1.69 -26.49 14.45
N LEU A 146 2.58 -25.49 14.42
CA LEU A 146 3.99 -25.62 14.78
C LEU A 146 4.25 -25.38 16.27
N GLY A 147 3.21 -25.17 17.07
CA GLY A 147 3.35 -24.85 18.50
C GLY A 147 3.94 -23.47 18.77
N LEU A 148 3.88 -22.56 17.78
CA LEU A 148 4.41 -21.20 17.85
C LEU A 148 3.29 -20.18 18.10
N VAL A 149 3.66 -19.06 18.72
CA VAL A 149 2.83 -17.84 18.87
C VAL A 149 3.39 -16.67 18.07
N GLY A 150 4.63 -16.78 17.58
CA GLY A 150 5.26 -15.79 16.74
C GLY A 150 6.40 -16.39 15.94
N PHE A 151 6.76 -15.71 14.85
CA PHE A 151 7.90 -16.05 14.02
C PHE A 151 8.54 -14.75 13.52
N VAL A 152 9.87 -14.66 13.60
CA VAL A 152 10.65 -13.51 13.11
C VAL A 152 11.66 -14.03 12.08
N ALA A 153 11.48 -13.68 10.82
CA ALA A 153 12.35 -14.16 9.73
C ALA A 153 13.77 -13.60 9.87
N ASN A 154 14.78 -14.41 9.57
CA ASN A 154 16.15 -13.93 9.38
C ASN A 154 16.18 -12.89 8.24
N GLY A 155 16.96 -11.83 8.41
CA GLY A 155 16.99 -10.69 7.49
C GLY A 155 15.91 -9.63 7.75
N SER A 156 15.07 -9.79 8.79
CA SER A 156 14.06 -8.78 9.11
C SER A 156 14.71 -7.49 9.64
N VAL A 157 14.29 -6.35 9.10
CA VAL A 157 14.60 -5.03 9.65
C VAL A 157 13.50 -4.62 10.63
N LEU A 158 13.79 -4.77 11.92
CA LEU A 158 12.84 -4.46 13.00
C LEU A 158 12.84 -2.99 13.43
N PRO A 159 13.97 -2.25 13.41
CA PRO A 159 13.97 -0.83 13.72
C PRO A 159 13.16 -0.02 12.71
N ARG A 160 12.30 0.86 13.22
CA ARG A 160 11.60 1.86 12.40
C ARG A 160 12.53 3.02 12.09
N LYS A 161 12.26 3.72 11.00
CA LYS A 161 13.00 4.91 10.57
C LYS A 161 13.04 5.98 11.66
N SER A 162 11.93 6.21 12.36
CA SER A 162 11.90 7.08 13.55
C SER A 162 10.71 6.78 14.47
N GLY A 163 10.56 7.54 15.56
CA GLY A 163 9.39 7.44 16.45
C GLY A 163 8.06 7.77 15.77
N VAL A 164 8.07 8.60 14.73
CA VAL A 164 6.89 9.13 14.03
C VAL A 164 6.72 8.60 12.60
N ASP A 165 7.65 7.77 12.12
CA ASP A 165 7.67 7.21 10.76
C ASP A 165 7.81 5.70 10.84
N ASP A 166 6.80 4.98 10.36
CA ASP A 166 6.68 3.53 10.50
C ASP A 166 7.43 2.72 9.43
N ARG A 167 8.07 3.39 8.47
CA ARG A 167 8.93 2.75 7.47
C ARG A 167 10.14 2.06 8.13
N PRO A 168 10.70 1.01 7.52
CA PRO A 168 11.92 0.39 8.03
C PRO A 168 13.08 1.39 8.00
N MET A 169 13.94 1.33 9.03
CA MET A 169 15.23 2.02 9.03
C MET A 169 16.09 1.52 7.87
N THR A 170 16.83 2.41 7.23
CA THR A 170 17.80 2.06 6.19
C THR A 170 19.22 2.31 6.66
N SER A 171 20.21 1.77 5.94
CA SER A 171 21.64 2.05 6.21
C SER A 171 22.01 3.52 5.99
N ALA A 172 21.18 4.29 5.28
CA ALA A 172 21.32 5.74 5.17
C ALA A 172 20.79 6.49 6.40
N ASP A 173 19.86 5.90 7.16
CA ASP A 173 19.34 6.47 8.40
C ASP A 173 20.26 6.14 9.60
N ASP A 174 20.78 4.91 9.66
CA ASP A 174 21.79 4.49 10.65
C ASP A 174 22.78 3.48 10.02
N PRO A 175 24.09 3.81 9.94
CA PRO A 175 25.09 2.89 9.40
C PRO A 175 25.31 1.64 10.27
N ASN A 176 24.81 1.63 11.52
CA ASN A 176 24.88 0.48 12.42
C ASN A 176 23.60 -0.38 12.40
N LEU A 177 22.74 -0.22 11.38
CA LEU A 177 21.59 -1.09 11.19
C LEU A 177 22.02 -2.56 11.17
N VAL A 178 21.41 -3.36 12.04
CA VAL A 178 21.62 -4.81 12.11
C VAL A 178 20.34 -5.54 11.76
N ASP A 179 20.41 -6.38 10.73
CA ASP A 179 19.33 -7.27 10.36
C ASP A 179 19.15 -8.36 11.43
N PHE A 180 17.89 -8.74 11.68
CA PHE A 180 17.60 -9.78 12.64
C PHE A 180 18.13 -11.14 12.18
N ILE A 181 18.83 -11.85 13.07
CA ILE A 181 19.24 -13.25 12.88
C ILE A 181 18.84 -14.04 14.12
N SER A 182 18.14 -15.14 13.91
CA SER A 182 17.73 -16.06 14.97
C SER A 182 18.94 -16.74 15.61
N PRO A 183 18.98 -16.90 16.94
CA PRO A 183 19.90 -17.84 17.56
C PRO A 183 19.53 -19.27 17.13
N GLU A 184 20.55 -20.14 17.01
CA GLU A 184 20.40 -21.53 16.56
C GLU A 184 19.38 -22.31 17.41
N SER A 185 19.36 -22.07 18.73
CA SER A 185 18.49 -22.77 19.68
C SER A 185 16.99 -22.47 19.49
N LEU A 186 16.65 -21.36 18.84
CA LEU A 186 15.27 -20.94 18.55
C LEU A 186 14.95 -20.95 17.05
N GLN A 187 15.90 -21.34 16.22
CA GLN A 187 15.73 -21.30 14.77
C GLN A 187 14.75 -22.39 14.32
N VAL A 188 13.79 -21.98 13.51
CA VAL A 188 12.85 -22.89 12.83
C VAL A 188 12.85 -22.58 11.34
N ARG A 189 12.47 -23.58 10.53
CA ARG A 189 12.30 -23.45 9.09
C ARG A 189 10.82 -23.54 8.72
N MET A 190 10.41 -22.73 7.76
CA MET A 190 9.08 -22.80 7.17
C MET A 190 9.19 -22.74 5.65
N THR A 191 8.43 -23.58 4.95
CA THR A 191 8.32 -23.50 3.49
C THR A 191 7.04 -22.74 3.15
N LEU A 192 7.21 -21.56 2.57
CA LEU A 192 6.15 -20.69 2.08
C LEU A 192 5.77 -21.04 0.63
N PRO A 193 4.53 -20.76 0.20
CA PRO A 193 4.07 -21.08 -1.15
C PRO A 193 4.78 -20.29 -2.25
N HIS A 194 5.29 -19.08 -1.98
CA HIS A 194 5.93 -18.23 -3.00
C HIS A 194 7.42 -17.98 -2.75
N ALA A 195 7.80 -17.52 -1.55
CA ALA A 195 9.19 -17.23 -1.20
C ALA A 195 10.03 -18.49 -0.92
N GLY A 196 9.41 -19.67 -0.90
CA GLY A 196 10.09 -20.95 -0.64
C GLY A 196 10.50 -21.10 0.83
N GLN A 197 11.64 -21.73 1.08
CA GLN A 197 12.08 -21.98 2.44
C GLN A 197 12.66 -20.73 3.09
N ILE A 198 12.11 -20.35 4.23
CA ILE A 198 12.62 -19.30 5.10
C ILE A 198 13.05 -19.87 6.45
N GLU A 199 13.99 -19.18 7.07
CA GLU A 199 14.46 -19.49 8.42
C GLU A 199 14.26 -18.27 9.32
N GLY A 200 14.07 -18.51 10.61
CA GLY A 200 13.87 -17.44 11.56
C GLY A 200 13.63 -17.95 12.97
N MET A 201 13.41 -17.02 13.90
CA MET A 201 13.18 -17.33 15.29
C MET A 201 11.73 -17.73 15.51
N GLY A 202 11.50 -18.95 15.98
CA GLY A 202 10.18 -19.45 16.38
C GLY A 202 9.91 -19.18 17.86
N ILE A 203 8.93 -18.34 18.16
CA ILE A 203 8.50 -18.06 19.53
C ILE A 203 7.46 -19.11 19.92
N LYS A 204 7.82 -20.00 20.86
CA LYS A 204 6.95 -21.09 21.33
C LYS A 204 5.86 -20.59 22.26
N LYS A 205 4.76 -21.35 22.36
CA LYS A 205 3.74 -21.15 23.40
C LYS A 205 4.37 -21.22 24.79
N GLY A 206 3.88 -20.39 25.71
CA GLY A 206 4.37 -20.30 27.10
C GLY A 206 4.98 -18.94 27.40
N ILE A 207 5.86 -18.91 28.39
CA ILE A 207 6.60 -17.70 28.79
C ILE A 207 7.93 -17.68 28.05
N THR A 208 8.22 -16.59 27.35
CA THR A 208 9.55 -16.29 26.80
C THR A 208 10.23 -15.29 27.74
N LEU A 209 11.37 -15.67 28.29
CA LEU A 209 12.22 -14.83 29.16
C LEU A 209 13.34 -14.20 28.35
#